data_AF-A0A3D5UKK9-F1
#
_entry.id   AF-A0A3D5UKK9-F1
#
_cell.length_a   1.000
_cell.length_b   1.000
_cell.length_c   1.000
_cell.angle_alpha   90.00
_cell.angle_beta   90.00
_cell.angle_gamma   90.00
#
_symmetry.space_group_name_H-M   'P 1'
#
loop_
_entity.id
_entity.type
_entity.pdbx_description
1 polymer ?
#
loop_
_entity_poly.entity_id
_entity_poly.type
_entity_poly.pdbx_seq_one_letter_code
_entity_poly.pdbx_strand_id
1 'polypeptide(L)' 'MTQAIAQDVLRTGFLTVISVAGPILAVAMIVGLLISVLQATTQVQEQTLTFVPKMIAVLL' A
#
# COMPACT_ATOMS: atom_id res chain seq x y z
N MET A 1 36.60 -1.91 -3.83
CA MET A 1 35.91 -0.89 -4.66
C MET A 1 34.55 -1.38 -5.17
N THR A 2 34.41 -2.63 -5.61
CA THR A 2 33.13 -3.17 -6.15
C THR A 2 32.08 -3.57 -5.09
N GLN A 3 32.48 -4.14 -3.95
CA GLN A 3 31.53 -4.56 -2.91
C GLN A 3 30.79 -3.38 -2.27
N ALA A 4 31.47 -2.25 -2.06
CA ALA A 4 30.86 -1.03 -1.50
C ALA A 4 29.80 -0.43 -2.44
N ILE A 5 30.08 -0.39 -3.75
CA ILE A 5 29.13 0.09 -4.76
C ILE A 5 27.89 -0.81 -4.81
N ALA A 6 28.06 -2.13 -4.77
CA ALA A 6 26.94 -3.07 -4.77
C ALA A 6 26.01 -2.86 -3.55
N GLN A 7 26.58 -2.67 -2.35
CA GLN A 7 25.82 -2.39 -1.15
C GLN A 7 25.08 -1.05 -1.21
N ASP A 8 25.70 -0.03 -1.81
CA ASP A 8 25.13 1.31 -1.90
C ASP A 8 23.97 1.39 -2.91
N VAL A 9 24.11 0.70 -4.05
CA VAL A 9 23.02 0.53 -5.04
C VAL A 9 21.85 -0.22 -4.41
N LEU A 10 22.10 -1.27 -3.63
CA LEU A 10 21.04 -2.00 -2.93
C LEU A 10 20.31 -1.13 -1.92
N ARG A 11 21.05 -0.38 -1.08
CA ARG A 11 20.45 0.57 -0.11
C ARG A 11 19.60 1.62 -0.80
N THR A 12 20.15 2.26 -1.82
CA THR A 12 19.46 3.32 -2.56
C THR A 12 18.24 2.77 -3.29
N GLY A 13 18.34 1.59 -3.90
CA GLY A 13 17.23 0.91 -4.55
C GLY A 13 16.10 0.61 -3.56
N PHE A 14 16.41 0.07 -2.38
CA PHE A 14 15.40 -0.18 -1.34
C PHE A 14 14.71 1.11 -0.87
N LEU A 15 15.48 2.16 -0.61
CA LEU A 15 14.91 3.46 -0.21
C LEU A 15 14.06 4.08 -1.31
N THR A 16 14.44 3.89 -2.58
CA THR A 16 13.65 4.32 -3.74
C THR A 16 12.33 3.56 -3.82
N VAL A 17 12.35 2.23 -3.64
CA VAL A 17 11.11 1.43 -3.61
C VAL A 17 10.21 1.86 -2.47
N ILE A 18 10.75 2.06 -1.26
CA ILE A 18 9.96 2.49 -0.10
C ILE A 18 9.37 3.88 -0.30
N SER A 19 10.12 4.82 -0.85
CA SER A 19 9.62 6.19 -1.08
C SER A 19 8.53 6.25 -2.16
N VAL A 20 8.59 5.38 -3.17
CA VAL A 20 7.56 5.31 -4.23
C VAL A 20 6.35 4.48 -3.79
N ALA A 21 6.56 3.28 -3.22
CA ALA A 21 5.48 2.38 -2.83
C ALA A 21 4.84 2.77 -1.49
N GLY A 22 5.59 3.38 -0.57
CA GLY A 22 5.14 3.72 0.77
C GLY A 22 3.85 4.55 0.82
N PRO A 23 3.76 5.68 0.10
CA PRO A 23 2.54 6.50 0.07
C PRO A 23 1.33 5.73 -0.45
N ILE A 24 1.50 4.98 -1.54
CA ILE A 24 0.42 4.19 -2.16
C ILE A 24 -0.09 3.11 -1.20
N LEU A 25 0.83 2.39 -0.56
CA LEU A 25 0.49 1.36 0.43
C LEU A 25 -0.19 1.97 1.66
N ALA A 26 0.26 3.13 2.14
CA ALA A 26 -0.36 3.82 3.27
C ALA A 26 -1.81 4.20 2.97
N VAL A 27 -2.09 4.76 1.80
CA VAL A 27 -3.46 5.09 1.37
C VAL A 27 -4.31 3.82 1.25
N ALA A 28 -3.79 2.78 0.60
CA ALA A 28 -4.49 1.50 0.47
C ALA A 28 -4.82 0.85 1.83
N MET A 29 -3.92 0.98 2.80
CA MET A 29 -4.11 0.49 4.17
C MET A 29 -5.19 1.28 4.90
N ILE A 30 -5.16 2.62 4.86
CA ILE A 30 -6.15 3.47 5.54
C ILE A 30 -7.55 3.17 5.00
N VAL A 31 -7.71 3.16 3.68
CA VAL A 31 -9.00 2.90 3.04
C VAL A 31 -9.46 1.47 3.30
N GLY A 32 -8.57 0.49 3.19
CA GLY A 32 -8.88 -0.91 3.50
C GLY A 32 -9.36 -1.08 4.95
N LEU A 33 -8.71 -0.42 5.90
CA LEU A 33 -9.09 -0.45 7.31
C LEU A 33 -10.47 0.16 7.53
N LEU A 34 -10.72 1.36 7.00
CA LEU A 34 -12.01 2.05 7.14
C LEU A 34 -13.16 1.19 6.61
N ILE A 35 -12.99 0.62 5.41
CA ILE A 35 -14.02 -0.25 4.82
C ILE A 35 -14.19 -1.55 5.64
N SER A 36 -13.12 -2.15 6.15
CA SER A 36 -13.21 -3.36 6.97
C SER A 36 -14.02 -3.15 8.25
N VAL A 37 -13.90 -1.97 8.89
CA VAL A 37 -14.68 -1.60 10.07
C VAL A 37 -16.16 -1.41 9.72
N LEU A 38 -16.44 -0.75 8.60
CA LEU A 38 -17.83 -0.57 8.13
C LEU A 38 -18.48 -1.91 7.79
N GLN A 39 -17.75 -2.81 7.13
CA GLN A 39 -18.23 -4.16 6.82
C GLN A 39 -18.52 -4.97 8.08
N ALA A 40 -17.63 -4.91 9.07
CA ALA A 40 -17.83 -5.59 10.35
C ALA A 40 -19.04 -5.03 11.11
N THR A 41 -19.23 -3.71 11.11
CA THR A 41 -20.32 -3.03 11.85
C THR A 41 -21.68 -3.25 11.20
N THR A 42 -21.74 -3.25 9.87
CA THR A 42 -22.98 -3.42 9.09
C THR A 42 -23.29 -4.87 8.75
N GLN A 43 -22.38 -5.79 9.06
CA GLN A 43 -22.43 -7.21 8.69
C GLN A 43 -22.48 -7.47 7.18
N VAL A 44 -22.21 -6.45 6.34
CA VAL A 44 -22.15 -6.57 4.88
C VAL A 44 -20.77 -7.09 4.48
N GLN A 45 -20.68 -8.39 4.17
CA GLN A 45 -19.45 -9.06 3.74
C GLN A 45 -19.41 -9.26 2.22
N GLU A 46 -19.70 -8.20 1.48
CA GLU A 46 -19.64 -8.19 0.02
C GLU A 46 -18.21 -7.95 -0.45
N GLN A 47 -17.60 -8.95 -1.10
CA GLN A 47 -16.20 -8.91 -1.53
C GLN A 47 -15.90 -7.73 -2.47
N THR A 48 -16.88 -7.30 -3.26
CA THR A 48 -16.76 -6.18 -4.21
C THR A 48 -16.63 -4.83 -3.50
N LEU A 49 -17.24 -4.69 -2.32
CA LEU A 49 -17.28 -3.46 -1.54
C LEU A 49 -15.90 -3.13 -0.93
N THR A 50 -15.05 -4.13 -0.69
CA THR A 50 -13.65 -3.93 -0.27
C THR A 50 -12.74 -3.53 -1.43
N PHE A 51 -13.08 -3.96 -2.64
CA PHE A 51 -12.22 -3.85 -3.81
C PHE A 51 -12.33 -2.48 -4.49
N VAL A 52 -13.55 -2.01 -4.76
CA VAL A 52 -13.79 -0.77 -5.52
C VAL A 52 -13.22 0.48 -4.83
N PRO A 53 -13.51 0.76 -3.53
CA PRO A 53 -12.98 1.96 -2.88
C PRO A 53 -11.45 1.95 -2.79
N LYS A 54 -10.85 0.78 -2.56
CA LYS A 54 -9.40 0.62 -2.49
C LYS A 54 -8.73 0.90 -3.83
N MET A 55 -9.29 0.42 -4.94
CA MET A 55 -8.78 0.72 -6.28
C MET A 55 -8.84 2.21 -6.59
N ILE A 56 -9.96 2.87 -6.31
CA ILE A 56 -10.13 4.31 -6.56
C ILE A 56 -9.09 5.10 -5.75
N ALA A 57 -8.89 4.74 -4.48
CA ALA A 57 -7.93 5.42 -3.62
C ALA A 57 -6.46 5.25 -4.04
N VAL A 58 -6.12 4.17 -4.75
CA VAL A 58 -4.76 3.94 -5.27
C VAL A 58 -4.55 4.60 -6.63
N LEU A 59 -5.61 4.80 -7.42
CA LEU A 59 -5.56 5.39 -8.75
C LEU A 59 -5.59 6.94 -8.75
N LEU A 60 -6.15 7.54 -7.70
CA LEU A 60 -6.20 9.01 -7.49
C LEU A 60 -4.95 9.52 -6.79
#